data_AF-A0A523J3R2-F1
#
_entry.id   AF-A0A523J3R2-F1
#
_cell.length_a   1.000
_cell.length_b   1.000
_cell.length_c   1.000
_cell.angle_alpha   90.00
_cell.angle_beta   90.00
_cell.angle_gamma   90.00
#
_symmetry.space_group_name_H-M   'P 1'
#
loop_
_entity.id
_entity.type
_entity.pdbx_description
1 polymer ?
#
loop_
_entity_poly.entity_id
_entity_poly.type
_entity_poly.pdbx_seq_one_letter_code
_entity_poly.pdbx_strand_id
1 'polypeptide(L)'
;MIEKKYKRTALRSPMNSQFIYSWDKKVLRSRTFNISQGGILLEAIPNVEVGDVIPIMMELPKIPIFANFKEQDIFNLDPLKFNRDIIRLKIEVVRIHEGPISFDKSIVAQMGGKFFKSSENLVNEINNYVDSYKKNVVFLLNLIADLGQGKKQMPLLSHIAYLLGYQIKDSISLLRQKVLHDYQSLEDF
;
A
#
# COMPACT_ATOMS: atom_id res chain seq x y z
N MET A 1 -7.62 -14.74 -30.58
CA MET A 1 -6.48 -14.49 -29.70
C MET A 1 -7.03 -14.17 -28.32
N ILE A 2 -6.85 -15.08 -27.36
CA ILE A 2 -7.27 -14.85 -25.97
C ILE A 2 -6.27 -13.84 -25.41
N GLU A 3 -6.71 -12.62 -25.10
CA GLU A 3 -5.94 -11.69 -24.29
C GLU A 3 -5.44 -12.45 -23.07
N LYS A 4 -4.12 -12.60 -22.93
CA LYS A 4 -3.52 -13.02 -21.67
C LYS A 4 -3.95 -11.98 -20.63
N LYS A 5 -5.02 -12.27 -19.88
CA LYS A 5 -5.32 -11.55 -18.64
C LYS A 5 -4.03 -11.59 -17.83
N TYR A 6 -3.35 -10.46 -17.70
CA TYR A 6 -2.20 -10.30 -16.83
C TYR A 6 -2.67 -10.63 -15.41
N LYS A 7 -2.51 -11.90 -15.02
CA LYS A 7 -2.77 -12.35 -13.66
C LYS A 7 -1.68 -11.73 -12.80
N ARG A 8 -2.10 -10.99 -11.77
CA ARG A 8 -1.19 -10.22 -10.92
C ARG A 8 -0.34 -11.21 -10.11
N THR A 9 0.94 -10.88 -9.91
CA THR A 9 1.91 -11.79 -9.28
C THR A 9 2.38 -11.33 -7.91
N ALA A 10 1.95 -10.16 -7.41
CA ALA A 10 2.47 -9.58 -6.16
C ALA A 10 1.48 -8.69 -5.38
N LEU A 11 1.63 -8.75 -4.05
CA LEU A 11 0.84 -8.13 -2.97
C LEU A 11 0.78 -6.59 -3.00
N ARG A 12 -0.38 -5.91 -2.95
CA ARG A 12 -0.42 -4.43 -2.80
C ARG A 12 -0.67 -3.99 -1.36
N SER A 13 0.33 -3.36 -0.76
CA SER A 13 0.18 -2.61 0.48
C SER A 13 -0.21 -1.16 0.17
N PRO A 14 -1.35 -0.65 0.66
CA PRO A 14 -1.68 0.76 0.65
C PRO A 14 -0.52 1.59 1.16
N MET A 15 -0.16 2.63 0.40
CA MET A 15 0.93 3.52 0.75
C MET A 15 0.54 4.94 0.40
N ASN A 16 -0.18 5.58 1.32
CA ASN A 16 -0.58 6.98 1.22
C ASN A 16 0.58 7.92 1.56
N SER A 17 1.67 7.78 0.82
CA SER A 17 2.91 8.56 0.98
C SER A 17 3.13 9.47 -0.22
N GLN A 18 4.03 10.44 -0.06
CA GLN A 18 4.51 11.28 -1.15
C GLN A 18 5.83 10.72 -1.67
N PHE A 19 6.09 10.92 -2.95
CA PHE A 19 7.38 10.65 -3.56
C PHE A 19 7.89 11.89 -4.28
N ILE A 20 9.21 12.05 -4.31
CA ILE A 20 9.91 13.06 -5.07
C ILE A 20 10.51 12.36 -6.30
N TYR A 21 10.46 13.00 -7.45
CA TYR A 21 11.01 12.47 -8.68
C TYR A 21 11.75 13.55 -9.46
N SER A 22 12.68 13.11 -10.32
CA SER A 22 13.35 13.99 -11.28
C SER A 22 12.83 13.71 -12.69
N TRP A 23 12.29 14.73 -13.35
CA TRP A 23 11.79 14.65 -14.73
C TRP A 23 12.01 15.99 -15.42
N ASP A 24 12.45 15.97 -16.69
CA ASP A 24 12.68 17.19 -17.50
C ASP A 24 13.49 18.28 -16.75
N LYS A 25 14.62 17.88 -16.16
CA LYS A 25 15.53 18.75 -15.36
C LYS A 25 14.87 19.44 -14.16
N LYS A 26 13.69 18.99 -13.73
CA LYS A 26 12.97 19.49 -12.56
C LYS A 26 12.88 18.40 -11.49
N VAL A 27 12.86 18.85 -10.24
CA VAL A 27 12.54 18.00 -9.09
C VAL A 27 11.13 18.34 -8.65
N LEU A 28 10.26 17.34 -8.68
CA LEU A 28 8.82 17.48 -8.46
C LEU A 28 8.35 16.47 -7.42
N ARG A 29 7.14 16.67 -6.88
CA ARG A 29 6.51 15.81 -5.88
C ARG A 29 5.16 15.31 -6.37
N SER A 30 4.85 14.05 -6.10
CA SER A 30 3.56 13.43 -6.39
C SER A 30 3.20 12.40 -5.31
N ARG A 31 2.08 11.68 -5.46
CA ARG A 31 1.55 10.75 -4.46
C ARG A 31 1.68 9.29 -4.90
N THR A 32 1.91 8.45 -3.90
CA THR A 32 1.82 7.00 -4.04
C THR A 32 0.45 6.52 -3.61
N PHE A 33 -0.04 5.46 -4.25
CA PHE A 33 -1.29 4.80 -3.87
C PHE A 33 -1.01 3.46 -3.18
N ASN A 34 -0.12 2.64 -3.75
CA ASN A 34 0.27 1.36 -3.16
C ASN A 34 1.62 0.89 -3.70
N ILE A 35 2.23 -0.05 -2.98
CA ILE A 35 3.47 -0.73 -3.35
C ILE A 35 3.32 -2.25 -3.19
N SER A 36 3.99 -2.99 -4.05
CA SER A 36 4.09 -4.45 -4.03
C SER A 36 5.51 -4.93 -4.18
N GLN A 37 5.74 -6.23 -4.02
CA GLN A 37 7.03 -6.85 -4.35
C GLN A 37 7.41 -6.67 -5.83
N GLY A 38 6.41 -6.54 -6.71
CA GLY A 38 6.61 -6.44 -8.15
C GLY A 38 6.62 -5.02 -8.72
N GLY A 39 6.24 -4.01 -7.93
CA GLY A 39 6.15 -2.63 -8.43
C GLY A 39 5.36 -1.71 -7.54
N ILE A 40 4.98 -0.57 -8.10
CA ILE A 40 4.36 0.55 -7.37
C ILE A 40 3.29 1.21 -8.22
N LEU A 41 2.23 1.72 -7.59
CA LEU A 41 1.17 2.49 -8.22
C LEU A 41 1.25 3.93 -7.74
N LEU A 42 1.37 4.86 -8.68
CA LEU A 42 1.66 6.27 -8.44
C LEU A 42 0.65 7.14 -9.19
N GLU A 43 0.45 8.36 -8.71
CA GLU A 43 -0.20 9.42 -9.47
C GLU A 43 0.66 9.73 -10.71
N ALA A 44 0.02 9.74 -11.89
CA ALA A 44 0.72 9.82 -13.16
C ALA A 44 1.47 11.15 -13.30
N ILE A 45 2.67 11.07 -13.88
CA ILE A 45 3.50 12.24 -14.17
C ILE A 45 3.16 12.75 -15.57
N PRO A 46 2.99 14.07 -15.77
CA PRO A 46 2.75 14.63 -17.10
C PRO A 46 3.89 14.31 -18.07
N ASN A 47 3.53 14.02 -19.33
CA ASN A 47 4.47 13.78 -20.44
C ASN A 47 5.43 12.60 -20.23
N VAL A 48 5.03 11.62 -19.40
CA VAL A 48 5.72 10.35 -19.25
C VAL A 48 5.03 9.30 -20.11
N GLU A 49 5.81 8.43 -20.73
CA GLU A 49 5.35 7.34 -21.58
C GLU A 49 5.64 5.97 -20.96
N VAL A 50 4.96 4.94 -21.49
CA VAL A 50 5.26 3.55 -21.12
C VAL A 50 6.66 3.19 -21.62
N GLY A 51 7.50 2.65 -20.74
CA GLY A 51 8.91 2.35 -20.97
C GLY A 51 9.86 3.36 -20.33
N ASP A 52 9.38 4.55 -19.94
CA ASP A 52 10.22 5.54 -19.28
C ASP A 52 10.72 5.06 -17.93
N VAL A 53 11.98 5.38 -17.64
CA VAL A 53 12.63 5.05 -16.36
C VAL A 53 12.78 6.31 -15.53
N ILE A 54 12.08 6.34 -14.41
CA ILE A 54 11.96 7.53 -13.55
C ILE A 54 12.68 7.27 -12.23
N PRO A 55 13.69 8.07 -11.86
CA PRO A 55 14.26 8.04 -10.52
C PRO A 55 13.28 8.66 -9.53
N ILE A 56 12.97 7.92 -8.47
CA ILE A 56 12.10 8.37 -7.39
C ILE A 56 12.79 8.22 -6.03
N MET A 57 12.37 9.05 -5.08
CA MET A 57 12.72 8.98 -3.67
C MET A 57 11.45 9.06 -2.85
N MET A 58 11.32 8.19 -1.85
CA MET A 58 10.12 8.13 -1.01
C MET A 58 10.43 7.57 0.38
N GLU A 59 9.54 7.86 1.33
CA GLU A 59 9.59 7.27 2.67
C GLU A 59 8.95 5.89 2.67
N LEU A 60 9.64 4.91 3.24
CA LEU A 60 9.13 3.57 3.51
C LEU A 60 8.98 3.39 5.04
N PRO A 61 7.75 3.38 5.59
CA PRO A 61 7.54 3.21 7.02
C PRO A 61 7.81 1.76 7.46
N LYS A 62 8.47 1.59 8.60
CA LYS A 62 8.66 0.31 9.28
C LYS A 62 7.46 0.01 10.17
N ILE A 63 6.47 -0.65 9.59
CA ILE A 63 5.25 -1.03 10.31
C ILE A 63 5.53 -2.24 11.20
N PRO A 64 5.28 -2.18 12.52
CA PRO A 64 5.44 -3.33 13.39
C PRO A 64 4.32 -4.35 13.17
N ILE A 65 4.58 -5.62 13.50
CA ILE A 65 3.55 -6.68 13.44
C ILE A 65 2.69 -6.60 14.70
N PHE A 66 1.45 -6.12 14.59
CA PHE A 66 0.58 -5.82 15.73
C PHE A 66 0.22 -7.05 16.56
N ALA A 67 0.15 -8.23 15.94
CA ALA A 67 -0.13 -9.48 16.63
C ALA A 67 0.93 -9.85 17.69
N ASN A 68 2.11 -9.22 17.66
CA ASN A 68 3.19 -9.45 18.63
C ASN A 68 3.08 -8.55 19.87
N PHE A 69 2.12 -7.64 19.92
CA PHE A 69 1.95 -6.65 20.99
C PHE A 69 0.77 -7.02 21.88
N LYS A 70 0.82 -6.60 23.15
CA LYS A 70 -0.37 -6.59 23.99
C LYS A 70 -1.29 -5.47 23.54
N GLU A 71 -2.58 -5.61 23.80
CA GLU A 71 -3.60 -4.62 23.43
C GLU A 71 -3.26 -3.20 23.91
N GLN A 72 -2.75 -3.06 25.14
CA GLN A 72 -2.34 -1.76 25.70
C GLN A 72 -1.19 -1.12 24.91
N ASP A 73 -0.24 -1.92 24.45
CA ASP A 73 0.90 -1.43 23.66
C ASP A 73 0.44 -1.00 22.26
N ILE A 74 -0.54 -1.72 21.67
CA ILE A 74 -1.14 -1.37 20.37
C ILE A 74 -1.76 0.02 20.42
N PHE A 75 -2.49 0.36 21.48
CA PHE A 75 -3.12 1.69 21.62
C PHE A 75 -2.12 2.85 21.76
N ASN A 76 -0.87 2.56 22.11
CA ASN A 76 0.20 3.56 22.19
C ASN A 76 0.92 3.77 20.85
N LEU A 77 0.61 2.97 19.83
CA LEU A 77 1.19 3.12 18.51
C LEU A 77 0.57 4.32 17.78
N ASP A 78 1.42 4.99 17.00
CA ASP A 78 1.03 6.13 16.17
C ASP A 78 1.76 5.99 14.82
N PRO A 79 1.05 5.92 13.68
CA PRO A 79 1.67 5.77 12.36
C PRO A 79 2.63 6.90 12.00
N LEU A 80 2.46 8.08 12.60
CA LEU A 80 3.36 9.22 12.42
C LEU A 80 4.70 9.02 13.15
N LYS A 81 4.75 8.15 14.16
CA LYS A 81 5.94 7.86 14.96
C LYS A 81 6.68 6.60 14.52
N PHE A 82 6.17 5.88 13.52
CA PHE A 82 6.90 4.74 12.97
C PHE A 82 8.21 5.21 12.34
N ASN A 83 9.28 4.44 12.57
CA ASN A 83 10.55 4.66 11.90
C ASN A 83 10.34 4.61 10.38
N ARG A 84 10.99 5.52 9.64
CA ARG A 84 10.85 5.63 8.19
C ARG A 84 12.23 5.64 7.56
N ASP A 85 12.42 4.80 6.57
CA ASP A 85 13.62 4.82 5.75
C ASP A 85 13.37 5.65 4.49
N ILE A 86 14.38 6.40 4.05
CA ILE A 86 14.34 7.08 2.75
C ILE A 86 14.91 6.14 1.71
N ILE A 87 14.04 5.60 0.85
CA ILE A 87 14.45 4.73 -0.24
C ILE A 87 14.61 5.52 -1.53
N ARG A 88 15.64 5.18 -2.32
CA ARG A 88 15.91 5.74 -3.65
C ARG A 88 15.86 4.60 -4.65
N LEU A 89 15.02 4.72 -5.67
CA LEU A 89 14.84 3.66 -6.64
C LEU A 89 14.49 4.22 -8.01
N LYS A 90 14.64 3.38 -9.03
CA LYS A 90 14.17 3.70 -10.39
C LYS A 90 12.97 2.83 -10.69
N ILE A 91 11.93 3.43 -11.27
CA ILE A 91 10.77 2.69 -11.77
C ILE A 91 10.76 2.74 -13.28
N GLU A 92 10.42 1.64 -13.93
CA GLU A 92 10.07 1.63 -15.34
C GLU A 92 8.54 1.64 -15.46
N VAL A 93 8.00 2.62 -16.18
CA VAL A 93 6.55 2.76 -16.37
C VAL A 93 6.04 1.64 -17.27
N VAL A 94 5.11 0.83 -16.78
CA VAL A 94 4.57 -0.32 -17.52
C VAL A 94 3.14 -0.10 -18.00
N ARG A 95 2.45 0.89 -17.45
CA ARG A 95 1.09 1.27 -17.85
C ARG A 95 0.72 2.64 -17.29
N ILE A 96 -0.12 3.36 -18.02
CA ILE A 96 -0.77 4.60 -17.58
C ILE A 96 -2.26 4.42 -17.83
N HIS A 97 -3.11 4.80 -16.88
CA HIS A 97 -4.56 4.74 -17.00
C HIS A 97 -5.21 5.82 -16.15
N GLU A 98 -6.37 6.28 -16.58
CA GLU A 98 -7.24 7.09 -15.74
C GLU A 98 -8.26 6.19 -15.06
N GLY A 99 -8.47 6.41 -13.78
CA GLY A 99 -9.41 5.61 -13.02
C GLY A 99 -9.69 6.20 -11.65
N PRO A 100 -10.76 5.71 -11.01
CA PRO A 100 -11.04 6.09 -9.63
C PRO A 100 -9.88 5.68 -8.73
N ILE A 101 -9.53 6.54 -7.79
CA ILE A 101 -8.74 6.11 -6.63
C ILE A 101 -9.64 5.15 -5.84
N SER A 102 -9.13 3.98 -5.45
CA SER A 102 -9.94 2.95 -4.78
C SER A 102 -10.78 3.54 -3.63
N PHE A 103 -12.10 3.33 -3.69
CA PHE A 103 -13.08 3.81 -2.71
C PHE A 103 -13.24 5.34 -2.57
N ASP A 104 -12.62 6.13 -3.45
CA ASP A 104 -12.88 7.57 -3.64
C ASP A 104 -13.50 7.79 -5.04
N LYS A 105 -14.43 8.74 -5.15
CA LYS A 105 -15.06 9.10 -6.43
C LYS A 105 -14.15 9.97 -7.31
N SER A 106 -13.03 10.44 -6.78
CA SER A 106 -12.06 11.22 -7.53
C SER A 106 -11.40 10.36 -8.62
N ILE A 107 -11.45 10.86 -9.85
CA ILE A 107 -10.76 10.27 -11.00
C ILE A 107 -9.41 10.97 -11.11
N VAL A 108 -8.34 10.20 -11.07
CA VAL A 108 -6.98 10.70 -11.28
C VAL A 108 -6.24 9.79 -12.26
N ALA A 109 -5.32 10.38 -13.01
CA ALA A 109 -4.39 9.61 -13.82
C ALA A 109 -3.41 8.86 -12.92
N GLN A 110 -3.23 7.56 -13.17
CA GLN A 110 -2.39 6.67 -12.40
C GLN A 110 -1.40 5.95 -13.31
N MET A 111 -0.17 5.79 -12.86
CA MET A 111 0.86 5.02 -13.55
C MET A 111 1.32 3.84 -12.69
N GLY A 112 1.41 2.66 -13.31
CA GLY A 112 2.06 1.50 -12.72
C GLY A 112 3.51 1.46 -13.12
N GLY A 113 4.41 1.35 -12.14
CA GLY A 113 5.84 1.16 -12.36
C GLY A 113 6.32 -0.20 -11.84
N LYS A 114 7.25 -0.83 -12.54
CA LYS A 114 8.04 -1.97 -12.00
C LYS A 114 9.39 -1.45 -11.51
N PHE A 115 9.98 -2.09 -10.51
CA PHE A 115 11.30 -1.71 -10.03
C PHE A 115 12.37 -1.98 -11.09
N PHE A 116 13.15 -0.97 -11.44
CA PHE A 116 14.18 -1.04 -12.48
C PHE A 116 15.57 -1.09 -11.86
N LYS A 117 16.30 -2.20 -12.09
CA LYS A 117 17.69 -2.42 -11.63
C LYS A 117 17.89 -2.05 -10.13
N SER A 118 16.97 -2.50 -9.29
CA SER A 118 17.03 -2.27 -7.83
C SER A 118 18.00 -3.24 -7.16
N SER A 119 18.65 -2.80 -6.08
CA SER A 119 19.54 -3.67 -5.29
C SER A 119 18.75 -4.69 -4.49
N GLU A 120 19.36 -5.84 -4.18
CA GLU A 120 18.74 -6.88 -3.35
C GLU A 120 18.31 -6.34 -1.98
N ASN A 121 19.14 -5.49 -1.36
CA ASN A 121 18.80 -4.86 -0.08
C ASN A 121 17.51 -4.04 -0.15
N LEU A 122 17.35 -3.23 -1.19
CA LEU A 122 16.13 -2.43 -1.38
C LEU A 122 14.91 -3.32 -1.64
N VAL A 123 15.07 -4.37 -2.44
CA VAL A 123 14.00 -5.35 -2.67
C VAL A 123 13.59 -6.01 -1.36
N ASN A 124 14.56 -6.38 -0.51
CA ASN A 124 14.29 -6.95 0.81
C ASN A 124 13.57 -5.96 1.74
N GLU A 125 13.93 -4.68 1.74
CA GLU A 125 13.23 -3.64 2.50
C GLU A 125 11.76 -3.52 2.09
N ILE A 126 11.49 -3.47 0.78
CA ILE A 126 10.13 -3.42 0.23
C ILE A 126 9.36 -4.69 0.60
N ASN A 127 9.98 -5.87 0.45
CA ASN A 127 9.36 -7.14 0.81
C ASN A 127 9.02 -7.20 2.31
N ASN A 128 9.90 -6.76 3.19
CA ASN A 128 9.66 -6.71 4.63
C ASN A 128 8.48 -5.81 4.99
N TYR A 129 8.37 -4.64 4.34
CA TYR A 129 7.23 -3.74 4.50
C TYR A 129 5.92 -4.42 4.09
N VAL A 130 5.91 -4.98 2.88
CA VAL A 130 4.78 -5.69 2.27
C VAL A 130 4.33 -6.87 3.15
N ASP A 131 5.26 -7.67 3.65
CA ASP A 131 4.98 -8.82 4.52
C ASP A 131 4.43 -8.41 5.89
N SER A 132 4.97 -7.33 6.47
CA SER A 132 4.48 -6.81 7.75
C SER A 132 3.05 -6.28 7.60
N TYR A 133 2.76 -5.58 6.50
CA TYR A 133 1.41 -5.13 6.19
C TYR A 133 0.46 -6.31 6.02
N LYS A 134 0.85 -7.36 5.26
CA LYS A 134 0.04 -8.57 5.08
C LYS A 134 -0.34 -9.20 6.43
N LYS A 135 0.62 -9.39 7.33
CA LYS A 135 0.37 -9.96 8.66
C LYS A 135 -0.62 -9.13 9.47
N ASN A 136 -0.54 -7.80 9.38
CA ASN A 136 -1.46 -6.90 10.07
C ASN A 136 -2.86 -6.88 9.45
N VAL A 137 -2.98 -7.02 8.13
CA VAL A 137 -4.29 -7.20 7.46
C VAL A 137 -4.97 -8.48 7.92
N VAL A 138 -4.24 -9.61 7.96
CA VAL A 138 -4.76 -10.88 8.49
C VAL A 138 -5.24 -10.71 9.93
N PHE A 139 -4.44 -10.03 10.76
CA PHE A 139 -4.81 -9.75 12.14
C PHE A 139 -6.12 -8.93 12.23
N LEU A 140 -6.27 -7.88 11.42
CA LEU A 140 -7.50 -7.09 11.36
C LEU A 140 -8.72 -7.91 10.90
N LEU A 141 -8.55 -8.78 9.89
CA LEU A 141 -9.63 -9.67 9.43
C LEU A 141 -10.11 -10.63 10.53
N ASN A 142 -9.18 -11.17 11.32
CA ASN A 142 -9.53 -12.02 12.47
C ASN A 142 -10.33 -11.26 13.53
N LEU A 143 -9.96 -10.00 13.83
CA LEU A 143 -10.73 -9.15 14.76
C LEU A 143 -12.14 -8.83 14.23
N ILE A 144 -12.27 -8.58 12.93
CA ILE A 144 -13.58 -8.40 12.28
C ILE A 144 -14.44 -9.66 12.43
N ALA A 145 -13.86 -10.85 12.24
CA ALA A 145 -14.56 -12.12 12.37
C ALA A 145 -15.02 -12.38 13.83
N ASP A 146 -14.15 -12.08 14.80
CA ASP A 146 -14.42 -12.19 16.24
C ASP A 146 -15.58 -11.28 16.69
N LEU A 147 -15.68 -10.06 16.14
CA LEU A 147 -16.79 -9.14 16.39
C LEU A 147 -18.14 -9.72 15.92
N GLY A 148 -18.15 -10.42 14.78
CA GLY A 148 -19.34 -11.12 14.29
C GLY A 148 -19.84 -12.24 15.23
N GLN A 149 -18.99 -12.70 16.16
CA GLN A 149 -19.31 -13.71 17.17
C GLN A 149 -19.72 -13.09 18.52
N GLY A 150 -19.91 -11.76 18.60
CA GLY A 150 -20.37 -11.08 19.82
C GLY A 150 -19.25 -10.68 20.78
N LYS A 151 -17.97 -10.80 20.40
CA LYS A 151 -16.84 -10.30 21.21
C LYS A 151 -16.75 -8.77 21.13
N LYS A 152 -16.56 -8.11 22.28
CA LYS A 152 -16.38 -6.65 22.37
C LYS A 152 -14.92 -6.25 22.12
N GLN A 153 -14.51 -6.14 20.85
CA GLN A 153 -13.16 -5.70 20.45
C GLN A 153 -13.17 -4.43 19.57
N MET A 154 -14.28 -3.68 19.58
CA MET A 154 -14.46 -2.54 18.68
C MET A 154 -13.40 -1.42 18.83
N PRO A 155 -12.95 -1.04 20.05
CA PRO A 155 -11.88 -0.06 20.19
C PRO A 155 -10.57 -0.52 19.55
N LEU A 156 -10.17 -1.78 19.77
CA LEU A 156 -8.95 -2.36 19.24
C LEU A 156 -9.00 -2.45 17.71
N LEU A 157 -10.12 -2.95 17.15
CA LEU A 157 -10.33 -2.99 15.71
C LEU A 157 -10.21 -1.59 15.10
N SER A 158 -10.87 -0.60 15.71
CA SER A 158 -10.84 0.77 15.21
C SER A 158 -9.45 1.36 15.18
N HIS A 159 -8.67 1.09 16.24
CA HIS A 159 -7.31 1.56 16.32
C HIS A 159 -6.41 0.87 15.29
N ILE A 160 -6.50 -0.45 15.12
CA ILE A 160 -5.71 -1.16 14.10
C ILE A 160 -6.06 -0.73 12.68
N ALA A 161 -7.36 -0.53 12.39
CA ALA A 161 -7.79 0.01 11.11
C ALA A 161 -7.16 1.39 10.85
N TYR A 162 -7.16 2.27 11.86
CA TYR A 162 -6.46 3.55 11.80
C TYR A 162 -4.95 3.39 11.57
N LEU A 163 -4.28 2.47 12.28
CA LEU A 163 -2.85 2.22 12.12
C LEU A 163 -2.48 1.76 10.69
N LEU A 164 -3.40 1.07 10.00
CA LEU A 164 -3.25 0.61 8.62
C LEU A 164 -3.73 1.62 7.57
N GLY A 165 -4.22 2.79 8.01
CA GLY A 165 -4.69 3.86 7.12
C GLY A 165 -6.14 3.71 6.66
N TYR A 166 -6.92 2.77 7.21
CA TYR A 166 -8.34 2.64 6.92
C TYR A 166 -9.15 3.65 7.73
N GLN A 167 -10.07 4.35 7.06
CA GLN A 167 -11.06 5.20 7.73
C GLN A 167 -12.34 4.40 8.00
N ILE A 168 -12.73 4.32 9.28
CA ILE A 168 -14.02 3.76 9.69
C ILE A 168 -15.04 4.90 9.78
N LYS A 169 -15.56 5.33 8.62
CA LYS A 169 -16.63 6.33 8.58
C LYS A 169 -18.01 5.73 8.28
N ASP A 170 -18.06 4.56 7.64
CA ASP A 170 -19.30 4.18 6.92
C ASP A 170 -19.92 2.83 7.34
N SER A 171 -19.19 1.94 8.03
CA SER A 171 -19.66 0.70 8.70
C SER A 171 -18.54 -0.34 8.79
N ILE A 172 -18.65 -1.30 9.72
CA ILE A 172 -17.77 -2.48 9.79
C ILE A 172 -17.85 -3.32 8.50
N SER A 173 -19.03 -3.41 7.88
CA SER A 173 -19.23 -4.12 6.62
C SER A 173 -18.40 -3.50 5.48
N LEU A 174 -18.37 -2.16 5.37
CA LEU A 174 -17.53 -1.51 4.36
C LEU A 174 -16.04 -1.66 4.68
N LEU A 175 -15.65 -1.57 5.96
CA LEU A 175 -14.27 -1.84 6.36
C LEU A 175 -13.86 -3.25 5.93
N ARG A 176 -14.69 -4.27 6.22
CA ARG A 176 -14.44 -5.65 5.82
C ARG A 176 -14.26 -5.76 4.31
N GLN A 177 -15.11 -5.11 3.51
CA GLN A 177 -14.97 -5.13 2.04
C GLN A 177 -13.65 -4.48 1.58
N LYS A 178 -13.25 -3.34 2.15
CA LYS A 178 -11.98 -2.67 1.84
C LYS A 178 -10.78 -3.56 2.19
N VAL A 179 -10.76 -4.07 3.41
CA VAL A 179 -9.70 -4.95 3.91
C VAL A 179 -9.65 -6.25 3.11
N LEU A 180 -10.81 -6.83 2.73
CA LEU A 180 -10.85 -8.03 1.88
C LEU A 180 -10.41 -7.74 0.45
N HIS A 181 -10.77 -6.60 -0.14
CA HIS A 181 -10.29 -6.24 -1.47
C HIS A 181 -8.76 -6.12 -1.48
N ASP A 182 -8.21 -5.46 -0.47
CA ASP A 182 -6.77 -5.39 -0.28
C ASP A 182 -6.20 -6.79 -0.02
N TYR A 183 -6.85 -7.60 0.84
CA TYR A 183 -6.47 -8.99 1.16
C TYR A 183 -6.51 -9.96 -0.03
N GLN A 184 -7.51 -9.87 -0.90
CA GLN A 184 -7.65 -10.72 -2.09
C GLN A 184 -6.62 -10.33 -3.16
N SER A 185 -6.25 -9.04 -3.19
CA SER A 185 -5.02 -8.64 -3.89
C SER A 185 -3.74 -9.24 -3.28
N LEU A 186 -3.81 -9.90 -2.11
CA LEU A 186 -2.75 -10.66 -1.43
C LEU A 186 -2.83 -12.18 -1.62
N GLU A 187 -3.96 -12.74 -2.08
CA GLU A 187 -4.23 -14.19 -2.13
C GLU A 187 -4.48 -14.76 -3.53
N ASP A 188 -4.73 -13.94 -4.55
CA ASP A 188 -4.89 -14.42 -5.93
C ASP A 188 -3.52 -14.82 -6.55
N PHE A 189 -3.05 -16.00 -6.14
CA PHE A 189 -2.06 -16.83 -6.82
C PHE A 189 -2.77 -17.69 -7.90
#